data_AF-A0A1G3PPK8-F1
#
_entry.id   AF-A0A1G3PPK8-F1
#
_cell.length_a   1.000
_cell.length_b   1.000
_cell.length_c   1.000
_cell.angle_alpha   90.00
_cell.angle_beta   90.00
_cell.angle_gamma   90.00
#
_symmetry.space_group_name_H-M   'P 1'
#
loop_
_entity.id
_entity.type
_entity.pdbx_description
1 polymer ?
#
loop_
_entity_poly.entity_id
_entity_poly.type
_entity_poly.pdbx_seq_one_letter_code
_entity_poly.pdbx_strand_id
1 'polypeptide(L)'
;MKKVGLWLVALLVIVNTGFSGVMMQGFYWDVPAGGNWWNTMKNNAYSLRYMASGYGINRIWFPPASKCLNGGYSMGYDPYDYYDLGYYSQMGTVETRFGSQAELKAAIAKFKSYGVSCTADIVLNHRAGGASEANPKTGGSTWTSFAGVKSGKAKWHWDSFHPNNYCGGDEGSFGGYPDVCYAAGMAYTDMKAWMNWLKSTVNAGFDSWRFDYVKGVPAWAVKDMRAATGNPFSVGEYWDANTSTLDWWAGASTAQVFDFALYYTMKDICNNTGGGGYLPNVFDYSKSYAAKNYGKAVTFVGNHDTDEIYSDKMMAYAFILTYKGYPCIFWKDYYNYGLAAGGGSGTGWGNGIKQLVWCREKLAKGSPNISILKSSDGDWIAYQSSGYSTTQPGYIVIINDNSSAWKGGSVTTSNAYLKGKTLKAYAWSSSKSGQNYAPANQACSSTGVVQVWAAPRGYAVYSVNGL
;
A
#
# COMPACT_ATOMS: atom_id res chain seq x y z
N MET A 1 54.65 11.29 -30.74
CA MET A 1 53.82 11.46 -29.53
C MET A 1 52.37 11.10 -29.86
N LYS A 2 51.92 9.89 -29.48
CA LYS A 2 50.51 9.47 -29.63
C LYS A 2 49.74 9.88 -28.37
N LYS A 3 48.72 10.74 -28.52
CA LYS A 3 47.80 11.09 -27.43
C LYS A 3 46.79 9.96 -27.26
N VAL A 4 46.81 9.30 -26.10
CA VAL A 4 45.79 8.36 -25.66
C VAL A 4 44.69 9.17 -24.99
N GLY A 5 43.47 9.12 -25.53
CA GLY A 5 42.29 9.73 -24.90
C GLY A 5 41.71 8.76 -23.86
N LEU A 6 41.71 9.16 -22.60
CA LEU A 6 40.96 8.49 -21.54
C LEU A 6 39.47 8.86 -21.68
N TRP A 7 38.63 7.86 -21.94
CA TRP A 7 37.18 7.99 -21.80
C TRP A 7 36.79 7.60 -20.37
N LEU A 8 36.35 8.57 -19.58
CA LEU A 8 35.71 8.31 -18.29
C LEU A 8 34.29 7.77 -18.54
N VAL A 9 34.08 6.48 -18.28
CA VAL A 9 32.75 5.90 -18.16
C VAL A 9 32.23 6.25 -16.77
N ALA A 10 31.34 7.23 -16.69
CA ALA A 10 30.59 7.50 -15.47
C ALA A 10 29.62 6.34 -15.23
N LEU A 11 29.94 5.50 -14.24
CA LEU A 11 29.03 4.47 -13.75
C LEU A 11 27.86 5.18 -13.04
N LEU A 12 26.74 5.37 -13.74
CA LEU A 12 25.53 5.88 -13.12
C LEU A 12 24.97 4.79 -12.21
N VAL A 13 25.34 4.82 -10.93
CA VAL A 13 24.66 4.00 -9.91
C VAL A 13 23.26 4.57 -9.75
N ILE A 14 22.28 3.94 -10.40
CA ILE A 14 20.87 4.22 -10.14
C ILE A 14 20.60 3.72 -8.72
N VAL A 15 20.71 4.62 -7.75
CA VAL A 15 20.25 4.35 -6.38
C VAL A 15 18.73 4.30 -6.46
N ASN A 16 18.17 3.09 -6.43
CA ASN A 16 16.73 2.92 -6.33
C ASN A 16 16.31 3.45 -4.95
N THR A 17 15.79 4.67 -4.86
CA THR A 17 15.37 5.26 -3.57
C THR A 17 13.90 4.92 -3.35
N GLY A 18 13.62 4.03 -2.39
CA GLY A 18 12.25 3.73 -1.98
C GLY A 18 11.57 4.90 -1.28
N PHE A 19 10.24 4.88 -1.26
CA PHE A 19 9.47 5.88 -0.52
C PHE A 19 9.72 5.73 1.00
N SER A 20 9.89 6.87 1.67
CA SER A 20 9.94 6.94 3.13
C SER A 20 8.52 7.07 3.69
N GLY A 21 8.29 6.48 4.86
CA GLY A 21 7.05 6.60 5.61
C GLY A 21 6.21 5.33 5.60
N VAL A 22 4.92 5.51 5.92
CA VAL A 22 3.90 4.47 5.97
C VAL A 22 2.60 4.98 5.35
N MET A 23 2.02 4.20 4.45
CA MET A 23 0.68 4.41 3.89
C MET A 23 -0.37 3.68 4.75
N MET A 24 -1.61 4.17 4.75
CA MET A 24 -2.77 3.38 5.20
C MET A 24 -3.85 3.36 4.12
N GLN A 25 -4.43 2.19 3.87
CA GLN A 25 -5.73 2.07 3.21
C GLN A 25 -6.81 2.50 4.20
N GLY A 26 -7.53 3.58 3.90
CA GLY A 26 -8.46 4.26 4.81
C GLY A 26 -9.87 3.66 4.89
N PHE A 27 -10.06 2.43 4.42
CA PHE A 27 -11.35 1.76 4.32
C PHE A 27 -11.17 0.24 4.24
N TYR A 28 -12.28 -0.49 4.31
CA TYR A 28 -12.39 -1.93 4.04
C TYR A 28 -13.69 -2.20 3.28
N TRP A 29 -13.90 -3.42 2.78
CA TRP A 29 -15.16 -3.72 2.11
C TRP A 29 -16.34 -3.59 3.08
N ASP A 30 -17.39 -2.90 2.65
CA ASP A 30 -18.57 -2.62 3.48
C ASP A 30 -18.31 -1.81 4.76
N VAL A 31 -17.50 -0.75 4.70
CA VAL A 31 -17.54 0.30 5.74
C VAL A 31 -18.98 0.77 5.98
N PRO A 32 -19.40 1.16 7.21
CA PRO A 32 -20.78 1.52 7.47
C PRO A 32 -21.35 2.49 6.42
N ALA A 33 -22.46 2.11 5.79
CA ALA A 33 -23.17 2.97 4.87
C ALA A 33 -23.84 4.14 5.61
N GLY A 34 -24.43 5.08 4.87
CA GLY A 34 -25.14 6.22 5.45
C GLY A 34 -24.32 7.52 5.50
N GLY A 35 -23.27 7.64 4.68
CA GLY A 35 -22.69 8.95 4.36
C GLY A 35 -21.72 9.53 5.40
N ASN A 36 -21.29 8.75 6.40
CA ASN A 36 -20.49 9.28 7.51
C ASN A 36 -19.01 8.85 7.50
N TRP A 37 -18.56 8.09 6.50
CA TRP A 37 -17.20 7.55 6.48
C TRP A 37 -16.12 8.65 6.36
N TRP A 38 -16.38 9.72 5.62
CA TRP A 38 -15.49 10.89 5.55
C TRP A 38 -15.24 11.52 6.92
N ASN A 39 -16.28 11.62 7.76
CA ASN A 39 -16.13 12.10 9.13
C ASN A 39 -15.37 11.12 10.01
N THR A 40 -15.59 9.80 9.85
CA THR A 40 -14.79 8.77 10.54
C THR A 40 -13.31 8.90 10.22
N MET A 41 -12.94 9.05 8.95
CA MET A 41 -11.55 9.26 8.52
C MET A 41 -10.99 10.58 9.09
N LYS A 42 -11.74 11.68 8.95
CA LYS A 42 -11.37 13.02 9.47
C LYS A 42 -11.09 13.00 10.98
N ASN A 43 -11.94 12.35 11.76
CA ASN A 43 -11.83 12.30 13.22
C ASN A 43 -10.63 11.47 13.68
N ASN A 44 -10.15 10.54 12.85
CA ASN A 44 -8.97 9.72 13.13
C ASN A 44 -7.66 10.29 12.56
N ALA A 45 -7.70 11.39 11.81
CA ALA A 45 -6.51 11.92 11.13
C ALA A 45 -5.34 12.21 12.08
N TYR A 46 -5.62 12.79 13.26
CA TYR A 46 -4.60 13.08 14.27
C TYR A 46 -3.97 11.79 14.83
N SER A 47 -4.79 10.82 15.26
CA SER A 47 -4.31 9.58 15.87
C SER A 47 -3.57 8.69 14.88
N LEU A 48 -3.88 8.79 13.58
CA LEU A 48 -3.15 8.11 12.51
C LEU A 48 -1.82 8.78 12.15
N ARG A 49 -1.74 10.13 12.16
CA ARG A 49 -0.46 10.82 11.95
C ARG A 49 0.49 10.66 13.14
N TYR A 50 -0.05 10.62 14.35
CA TYR A 50 0.70 10.61 15.61
C TYR A 50 0.42 9.32 16.41
N MET A 51 0.48 8.17 15.73
CA MET A 51 0.23 6.84 16.29
C MET A 51 1.07 6.51 17.52
N ALA A 52 2.37 6.83 17.49
CA ALA A 52 3.33 6.50 18.54
C ALA A 52 4.45 7.55 18.60
N SER A 53 4.54 8.28 19.72
CA SER A 53 5.60 9.26 20.00
C SER A 53 5.87 10.27 18.87
N GLY A 54 4.79 10.77 18.25
CA GLY A 54 4.88 11.76 17.16
C GLY A 54 5.02 11.16 15.74
N TYR A 55 5.12 9.83 15.62
CA TYR A 55 5.25 9.11 14.36
C TYR A 55 3.95 8.39 13.99
N GLY A 56 3.72 8.17 12.70
CA GLY A 56 2.51 7.58 12.16
C GLY A 56 2.53 7.56 10.63
N ILE A 57 1.36 7.54 10.00
CA ILE A 57 1.26 7.53 8.55
C ILE A 57 1.68 8.87 7.94
N ASN A 58 2.22 8.82 6.73
CA ASN A 58 2.46 10.00 5.90
C ASN A 58 1.55 10.05 4.66
N ARG A 59 0.76 9.00 4.42
CA ARG A 59 -0.20 8.94 3.32
C ARG A 59 -1.41 8.10 3.69
N ILE A 60 -2.59 8.51 3.23
CA ILE A 60 -3.81 7.74 3.35
C ILE A 60 -4.50 7.59 1.99
N TRP A 61 -4.94 6.37 1.69
CA TRP A 61 -5.69 6.01 0.49
C TRP A 61 -7.19 5.97 0.81
N PHE A 62 -7.94 6.84 0.13
CA PHE A 62 -9.39 6.94 0.21
C PHE A 62 -10.04 5.97 -0.78
N PRO A 63 -11.22 5.38 -0.47
CA PRO A 63 -11.99 4.63 -1.46
C PRO A 63 -12.44 5.55 -2.61
N PRO A 64 -12.92 4.98 -3.74
CA PRO A 64 -13.37 5.79 -4.87
C PRO A 64 -14.48 6.75 -4.45
N ALA A 65 -14.27 8.05 -4.71
CA ALA A 65 -15.09 9.11 -4.13
C ALA A 65 -16.29 9.53 -5.00
N SER A 66 -16.39 8.99 -6.22
CA SER A 66 -17.41 9.40 -7.19
C SER A 66 -18.74 8.67 -6.97
N LYS A 67 -19.82 9.22 -7.51
CA LYS A 67 -21.13 8.57 -7.53
C LYS A 67 -21.11 7.37 -8.48
N CYS A 68 -21.72 6.29 -8.02
CA CYS A 68 -21.72 4.99 -8.66
C CYS A 68 -23.14 4.47 -8.90
N LEU A 69 -23.26 3.42 -9.71
CA LEU A 69 -24.53 2.78 -10.06
C LEU A 69 -25.37 2.43 -8.82
N ASN A 70 -24.76 1.79 -7.82
CA ASN A 70 -25.47 1.40 -6.59
C ASN A 70 -25.64 2.53 -5.56
N GLY A 71 -25.44 3.79 -5.96
CA GLY A 71 -25.76 4.96 -5.15
C GLY A 71 -25.12 4.94 -3.76
N GLY A 72 -25.95 5.04 -2.72
CA GLY A 72 -25.51 5.08 -1.31
C GLY A 72 -24.99 3.75 -0.76
N TYR A 73 -25.11 2.67 -1.52
CA TYR A 73 -24.63 1.33 -1.13
C TYR A 73 -23.31 0.96 -1.83
N SER A 74 -22.95 1.65 -2.91
CA SER A 74 -21.74 1.38 -3.68
C SER A 74 -20.46 1.56 -2.85
N MET A 75 -19.49 0.67 -3.06
CA MET A 75 -18.13 0.80 -2.53
C MET A 75 -17.19 1.63 -3.44
N GLY A 76 -17.70 2.17 -4.56
CA GLY A 76 -16.97 3.04 -5.46
C GLY A 76 -16.48 2.40 -6.77
N TYR A 77 -16.49 1.07 -6.86
CA TYR A 77 -15.93 0.29 -7.99
C TYR A 77 -16.92 0.00 -9.12
N ASP A 78 -18.05 0.72 -9.15
CA ASP A 78 -19.06 0.71 -10.21
C ASP A 78 -19.36 2.16 -10.65
N PRO A 79 -18.34 2.92 -11.10
CA PRO A 79 -18.44 4.37 -11.28
C PRO A 79 -19.49 4.75 -12.33
N TYR A 80 -20.31 5.75 -12.02
CA TYR A 80 -21.35 6.28 -12.90
C TYR A 80 -21.05 7.72 -13.33
N ASP A 81 -20.93 8.64 -12.38
CA ASP A 81 -20.66 10.07 -12.64
C ASP A 81 -19.39 10.49 -11.88
N TYR A 82 -18.27 10.48 -12.59
CA TYR A 82 -16.95 10.84 -12.06
C TYR A 82 -16.91 12.23 -11.40
N TYR A 83 -17.71 13.17 -11.88
CA TYR A 83 -17.70 14.55 -11.38
C TYR A 83 -18.74 14.80 -10.28
N ASP A 84 -19.43 13.77 -9.81
CA ASP A 84 -20.30 13.84 -8.65
C ASP A 84 -19.63 13.18 -7.43
N LEU A 85 -19.08 13.98 -6.54
CA LEU A 85 -18.44 13.52 -5.30
C LEU A 85 -19.42 13.44 -4.12
N GLY A 86 -20.70 13.20 -4.39
CA GLY A 86 -21.77 13.24 -3.40
C GLY A 86 -22.40 14.64 -3.27
N TYR A 87 -22.64 15.29 -4.41
CA TYR A 87 -23.23 16.64 -4.50
C TYR A 87 -24.58 16.64 -5.25
N TYR A 88 -24.73 15.79 -6.28
CA TYR A 88 -25.95 15.74 -7.09
C TYR A 88 -26.90 14.62 -6.63
N SER A 89 -28.21 14.90 -6.67
CA SER A 89 -29.25 13.89 -6.49
C SER A 89 -29.36 13.01 -7.74
N GLN A 90 -28.69 11.84 -7.72
CA GLN A 90 -28.72 10.83 -8.77
C GLN A 90 -28.36 9.45 -8.23
N MET A 91 -28.79 8.39 -8.92
CA MET A 91 -28.64 7.01 -8.44
C MET A 91 -29.23 6.80 -7.04
N GLY A 92 -30.40 7.40 -6.78
CA GLY A 92 -31.15 7.24 -5.54
C GLY A 92 -30.58 7.96 -4.31
N THR A 93 -29.53 8.77 -4.45
CA THR A 93 -28.91 9.48 -3.32
C THR A 93 -28.24 10.79 -3.74
N VAL A 94 -28.08 11.73 -2.81
CA VAL A 94 -27.17 12.87 -2.97
C VAL A 94 -25.76 12.46 -2.62
N GLU A 95 -25.54 12.00 -1.40
CA GLU A 95 -24.22 11.57 -0.92
C GLU A 95 -23.81 10.22 -1.53
N THR A 96 -22.50 9.98 -1.58
CA THR A 96 -21.99 8.62 -1.81
C THR A 96 -22.20 7.77 -0.55
N ARG A 97 -21.85 6.48 -0.59
CA ARG A 97 -21.79 5.65 0.63
C ARG A 97 -21.00 6.31 1.76
N PHE A 98 -19.94 7.04 1.38
CA PHE A 98 -18.94 7.57 2.29
C PHE A 98 -19.27 8.99 2.82
N GLY A 99 -20.09 9.74 2.10
CA GLY A 99 -20.56 11.08 2.48
C GLY A 99 -20.62 12.06 1.32
N SER A 100 -20.80 13.33 1.68
CA SER A 100 -20.90 14.47 0.76
C SER A 100 -19.53 14.96 0.27
N GLN A 101 -19.55 15.75 -0.81
CA GLN A 101 -18.33 16.41 -1.32
C GLN A 101 -17.72 17.37 -0.28
N ALA A 102 -18.55 18.03 0.53
CA ALA A 102 -18.08 18.94 1.57
C ALA A 102 -17.31 18.21 2.67
N GLU A 103 -17.80 17.05 3.10
CA GLU A 103 -17.15 16.22 4.11
C GLU A 103 -15.87 15.59 3.58
N LEU A 104 -15.85 15.15 2.32
CA LEU A 104 -14.63 14.66 1.66
C LEU A 104 -13.54 15.73 1.68
N LYS A 105 -13.86 16.96 1.26
CA LYS A 105 -12.92 18.09 1.30
C LYS A 105 -12.43 18.37 2.72
N ALA A 106 -13.32 18.31 3.72
CA ALA A 106 -12.96 18.51 5.11
C ALA A 106 -12.03 17.40 5.64
N ALA A 107 -12.26 16.15 5.26
CA ALA A 107 -11.40 15.02 5.61
C ALA A 107 -10.00 15.17 4.99
N ILE A 108 -9.92 15.45 3.68
CA ILE A 108 -8.66 15.70 2.97
C ILE A 108 -7.91 16.86 3.62
N ALA A 109 -8.56 18.01 3.83
CA ALA A 109 -7.94 19.18 4.46
C ALA A 109 -7.40 18.86 5.86
N LYS A 110 -8.10 18.01 6.64
CA LYS A 110 -7.67 17.59 7.97
C LYS A 110 -6.44 16.69 7.95
N PHE A 111 -6.33 15.75 7.01
CA PHE A 111 -5.11 14.96 6.86
C PHE A 111 -3.93 15.84 6.42
N LYS A 112 -4.16 16.74 5.46
CA LYS A 112 -3.13 17.63 4.93
C LYS A 112 -2.63 18.63 5.98
N SER A 113 -3.47 19.09 6.90
CA SER A 113 -3.03 19.96 8.01
C SER A 113 -2.08 19.26 8.99
N TYR A 114 -2.03 17.93 8.97
CA TYR A 114 -1.06 17.11 9.70
C TYR A 114 0.09 16.58 8.83
N GLY A 115 0.21 17.07 7.60
CA GLY A 115 1.25 16.65 6.65
C GLY A 115 1.05 15.24 6.08
N VAL A 116 -0.17 14.68 6.17
CA VAL A 116 -0.52 13.39 5.54
C VAL A 116 -1.03 13.66 4.12
N SER A 117 -0.38 13.03 3.13
CA SER A 117 -0.84 13.10 1.74
C SER A 117 -2.11 12.26 1.52
N CYS A 118 -3.01 12.72 0.64
CA CYS A 118 -4.26 12.02 0.34
C CYS A 118 -4.23 11.40 -1.07
N THR A 119 -4.39 10.08 -1.14
CA THR A 119 -4.48 9.32 -2.40
C THR A 119 -5.94 9.05 -2.74
N ALA A 120 -6.37 9.41 -3.95
CA ALA A 120 -7.66 9.01 -4.51
C ALA A 120 -7.56 7.63 -5.16
N ASP A 121 -8.61 6.83 -5.02
CA ASP A 121 -8.82 5.63 -5.83
C ASP A 121 -9.41 5.99 -7.20
N ILE A 122 -8.79 5.50 -8.25
CA ILE A 122 -9.03 5.88 -9.65
C ILE A 122 -9.45 4.62 -10.40
N VAL A 123 -10.75 4.47 -10.60
CA VAL A 123 -11.39 3.38 -11.35
C VAL A 123 -11.54 3.81 -12.80
N LEU A 124 -10.77 3.20 -13.70
CA LEU A 124 -10.66 3.61 -15.11
C LEU A 124 -11.11 2.54 -16.09
N ASN A 125 -11.04 1.27 -15.73
CA ASN A 125 -11.27 0.18 -16.66
C ASN A 125 -12.69 0.18 -17.24
N HIS A 126 -13.68 0.41 -16.39
CA HIS A 126 -15.07 0.21 -16.73
C HIS A 126 -15.93 1.35 -16.20
N ARG A 127 -17.17 1.42 -16.68
CA ARG A 127 -18.18 2.36 -16.19
C ARG A 127 -19.52 1.66 -16.08
N ALA A 128 -20.29 1.98 -15.05
CA ALA A 128 -21.55 1.29 -14.74
C ALA A 128 -22.74 2.25 -14.66
N GLY A 129 -23.95 1.73 -14.90
CA GLY A 129 -25.19 2.47 -14.75
C GLY A 129 -25.57 3.42 -15.89
N GLY A 130 -24.94 3.26 -17.06
CA GLY A 130 -25.42 3.89 -18.28
C GLY A 130 -26.81 3.40 -18.66
N ALA A 131 -27.61 4.25 -19.31
CA ALA A 131 -28.87 3.84 -19.89
C ALA A 131 -28.64 2.97 -21.13
N SER A 132 -29.64 2.15 -21.47
CA SER A 132 -29.64 1.34 -22.69
C SER A 132 -29.68 2.24 -23.92
N GLU A 133 -28.80 1.98 -24.88
CA GLU A 133 -28.80 2.60 -26.21
C GLU A 133 -28.44 1.56 -27.27
N ALA A 134 -28.82 1.82 -28.52
CA ALA A 134 -28.40 1.01 -29.65
C ALA A 134 -26.88 1.14 -29.87
N ASN A 135 -26.20 0.00 -29.98
CA ASN A 135 -24.79 -0.08 -30.29
C ASN A 135 -24.59 -0.79 -31.64
N PRO A 136 -24.19 -0.04 -32.69
CA PRO A 136 -24.03 -0.61 -34.02
C PRO A 136 -22.89 -1.63 -34.11
N LYS A 137 -21.97 -1.67 -33.13
CA LYS A 137 -20.84 -2.61 -33.11
C LYS A 137 -21.17 -3.97 -32.55
N THR A 138 -22.17 -4.04 -31.68
CA THR A 138 -22.64 -5.32 -31.13
C THR A 138 -23.88 -5.84 -31.86
N GLY A 139 -24.51 -5.01 -32.70
CA GLY A 139 -25.78 -5.36 -33.36
C GLY A 139 -26.98 -5.41 -32.41
N GLY A 140 -26.82 -4.88 -31.19
CA GLY A 140 -27.82 -4.91 -30.12
C GLY A 140 -27.82 -3.63 -29.30
N SER A 141 -28.40 -3.68 -28.10
CA SER A 141 -28.35 -2.56 -27.15
C SER A 141 -27.30 -2.79 -26.07
N THR A 142 -26.63 -1.73 -25.63
CA THR A 142 -25.65 -1.74 -24.53
C THR A 142 -25.96 -0.66 -23.51
N TRP A 143 -25.50 -0.85 -22.27
CA TRP A 143 -25.69 0.07 -21.14
C TRP A 143 -24.65 1.19 -21.12
N THR A 144 -24.46 1.85 -22.27
CA THR A 144 -23.34 2.77 -22.52
C THR A 144 -23.75 4.24 -22.60
N SER A 145 -25.05 4.56 -22.46
CA SER A 145 -25.50 5.95 -22.54
C SER A 145 -25.36 6.67 -21.20
N PHE A 146 -24.36 7.54 -21.09
CA PHE A 146 -24.12 8.39 -19.92
C PHE A 146 -24.58 9.84 -20.14
N ALA A 147 -25.51 10.07 -21.07
CA ALA A 147 -26.07 11.41 -21.32
C ALA A 147 -26.79 12.00 -20.10
N GLY A 148 -27.29 11.14 -19.20
CA GLY A 148 -28.10 11.49 -18.02
C GLY A 148 -27.33 11.89 -16.76
N VAL A 149 -25.99 11.85 -16.77
CA VAL A 149 -25.17 12.22 -15.60
C VAL A 149 -25.42 13.67 -15.18
N LYS A 150 -25.66 13.89 -13.89
CA LYS A 150 -26.09 15.21 -13.38
C LYS A 150 -24.97 16.24 -13.32
N SER A 151 -23.71 15.82 -13.26
CA SER A 151 -22.57 16.75 -13.38
C SER A 151 -22.49 17.43 -14.74
N GLY A 152 -23.14 16.86 -15.76
CA GLY A 152 -23.08 17.34 -17.14
C GLY A 152 -21.73 17.10 -17.83
N LYS A 153 -20.81 16.36 -17.22
CA LYS A 153 -19.45 16.10 -17.71
C LYS A 153 -19.26 14.62 -18.06
N ALA A 154 -18.32 14.32 -18.96
CA ALA A 154 -18.03 12.96 -19.41
C ALA A 154 -19.29 12.20 -19.87
N LYS A 155 -20.10 12.84 -20.74
CA LYS A 155 -21.34 12.28 -21.31
C LYS A 155 -20.99 11.31 -22.43
N TRP A 156 -20.52 10.14 -22.06
CA TRP A 156 -20.09 9.10 -22.99
C TRP A 156 -21.27 8.34 -23.58
N HIS A 157 -21.01 7.71 -24.72
CA HIS A 157 -21.89 6.78 -25.41
C HIS A 157 -21.03 5.60 -25.89
N TRP A 158 -21.64 4.64 -26.58
CA TRP A 158 -21.03 3.37 -27.00
C TRP A 158 -19.63 3.50 -27.65
N ASP A 159 -19.32 4.58 -28.37
CA ASP A 159 -18.01 4.75 -29.04
C ASP A 159 -16.86 5.04 -28.08
N SER A 160 -17.14 5.32 -26.80
CA SER A 160 -16.14 5.43 -25.73
C SER A 160 -15.81 4.10 -25.05
N PHE A 161 -16.44 3.00 -25.49
CA PHE A 161 -16.30 1.67 -24.88
C PHE A 161 -15.93 0.62 -25.92
N HIS A 162 -15.41 -0.54 -25.49
CA HIS A 162 -15.19 -1.68 -26.36
C HIS A 162 -16.47 -2.51 -26.56
N PRO A 163 -16.70 -3.08 -27.77
CA PRO A 163 -16.04 -2.74 -29.02
C PRO A 163 -16.56 -1.41 -29.60
N ASN A 164 -15.69 -0.64 -30.26
CA ASN A 164 -16.07 0.56 -31.02
C ASN A 164 -15.44 0.57 -32.43
N ASN A 165 -15.38 1.73 -33.09
CA ASN A 165 -14.81 1.87 -34.43
C ASN A 165 -13.29 1.66 -34.52
N TYR A 166 -12.56 1.83 -33.41
CA TYR A 166 -11.10 1.89 -33.38
C TYR A 166 -10.46 0.68 -32.70
N CYS A 167 -11.12 0.14 -31.67
CA CYS A 167 -10.60 -0.89 -30.77
C CYS A 167 -11.71 -1.94 -30.54
N GLY A 168 -11.41 -3.22 -30.80
CA GLY A 168 -12.32 -4.34 -30.54
C GLY A 168 -12.34 -4.80 -29.07
N GLY A 169 -11.30 -4.46 -28.33
CA GLY A 169 -11.04 -4.81 -26.93
C GLY A 169 -9.62 -4.38 -26.55
N ASP A 170 -9.27 -4.48 -25.28
CA ASP A 170 -7.94 -4.17 -24.75
C ASP A 170 -7.40 -5.30 -23.84
N GLU A 171 -6.53 -4.97 -22.88
CA GLU A 171 -5.91 -5.93 -21.97
C GLU A 171 -6.90 -6.71 -21.10
N GLY A 172 -8.10 -6.21 -20.83
CA GLY A 172 -9.11 -6.97 -20.10
C GLY A 172 -10.32 -6.17 -19.61
N SER A 173 -11.48 -6.82 -19.61
CA SER A 173 -12.73 -6.26 -19.11
C SER A 173 -13.07 -6.73 -17.70
N PHE A 174 -13.77 -5.90 -16.92
CA PHE A 174 -14.24 -6.26 -15.58
C PHE A 174 -15.72 -6.65 -15.55
N GLY A 175 -15.98 -7.95 -15.38
CA GLY A 175 -17.35 -8.48 -15.29
C GLY A 175 -18.17 -8.18 -16.54
N GLY A 176 -19.40 -7.68 -16.35
CA GLY A 176 -20.31 -7.30 -17.44
C GLY A 176 -20.44 -5.79 -17.65
N TYR A 177 -19.58 -4.98 -17.02
CA TYR A 177 -19.66 -3.53 -17.16
C TYR A 177 -19.06 -3.07 -18.50
N PRO A 178 -19.60 -2.01 -19.10
CA PRO A 178 -18.98 -1.33 -20.24
C PRO A 178 -17.49 -1.05 -20.02
N ASP A 179 -16.68 -1.61 -20.90
CA ASP A 179 -15.22 -1.57 -20.85
C ASP A 179 -14.68 -0.36 -21.63
N VAL A 180 -13.92 0.53 -21.00
CA VAL A 180 -13.61 1.86 -21.51
C VAL A 180 -12.46 1.81 -22.52
N CYS A 181 -12.67 2.33 -23.73
CA CYS A 181 -11.56 2.46 -24.69
C CYS A 181 -10.84 3.80 -24.54
N TYR A 182 -9.55 3.75 -24.21
CA TYR A 182 -8.69 4.94 -24.15
C TYR A 182 -8.05 5.33 -25.48
N ALA A 183 -8.14 4.47 -26.51
CA ALA A 183 -7.67 4.78 -27.86
C ALA A 183 -8.73 5.52 -28.72
N ALA A 184 -9.95 5.66 -28.22
CA ALA A 184 -11.09 6.20 -28.94
C ALA A 184 -11.97 7.12 -28.08
N GLY A 185 -12.81 7.93 -28.73
CA GLY A 185 -13.78 8.79 -28.06
C GLY A 185 -13.15 9.82 -27.12
N MET A 186 -13.94 10.27 -26.14
CA MET A 186 -13.55 11.34 -25.21
C MET A 186 -12.95 10.82 -23.90
N ALA A 187 -13.01 9.51 -23.63
CA ALA A 187 -12.65 8.94 -22.34
C ALA A 187 -11.23 9.30 -21.89
N TYR A 188 -10.24 9.18 -22.78
CA TYR A 188 -8.85 9.54 -22.49
C TYR A 188 -8.67 11.02 -22.10
N THR A 189 -9.32 11.93 -22.82
CA THR A 189 -9.23 13.37 -22.53
C THR A 189 -9.99 13.74 -21.26
N ASP A 190 -11.20 13.20 -21.10
CA ASP A 190 -12.07 13.46 -19.96
C ASP A 190 -11.49 12.95 -18.64
N MET A 191 -10.83 11.79 -18.64
CA MET A 191 -10.20 11.24 -17.43
C MET A 191 -8.99 12.05 -16.99
N LYS A 192 -8.17 12.55 -17.92
CA LYS A 192 -7.10 13.51 -17.59
C LYS A 192 -7.65 14.82 -16.99
N ALA A 193 -8.75 15.33 -17.54
CA ALA A 193 -9.41 16.51 -17.01
C ALA A 193 -9.99 16.25 -15.61
N TRP A 194 -10.62 15.09 -15.41
CA TRP A 194 -11.23 14.69 -14.13
C TRP A 194 -10.18 14.52 -13.04
N MET A 195 -9.07 13.85 -13.33
CA MET A 195 -8.00 13.69 -12.33
C MET A 195 -7.38 15.04 -11.95
N ASN A 196 -7.18 15.97 -12.88
CA ASN A 196 -6.77 17.34 -12.55
C ASN A 196 -7.84 18.08 -11.74
N TRP A 197 -9.12 17.87 -12.05
CA TRP A 197 -10.24 18.41 -11.28
C TRP A 197 -10.22 17.89 -9.83
N LEU A 198 -9.92 16.61 -9.58
CA LEU A 198 -9.75 16.04 -8.23
C LEU A 198 -8.59 16.65 -7.44
N LYS A 199 -7.49 17.06 -8.11
CA LYS A 199 -6.35 17.72 -7.43
C LYS A 199 -6.71 19.10 -6.91
N SER A 200 -7.66 19.79 -7.53
CA SER A 200 -8.06 21.13 -7.10
C SER A 200 -8.71 21.09 -5.72
N THR A 201 -8.22 21.94 -4.81
CA THR A 201 -8.80 22.12 -3.46
C THR A 201 -10.21 22.70 -3.48
N VAL A 202 -10.62 23.29 -4.61
CA VAL A 202 -12.01 23.72 -4.84
C VAL A 202 -12.94 22.50 -4.88
N ASN A 203 -12.47 21.35 -5.38
CA ASN A 203 -13.29 20.17 -5.64
C ASN A 203 -13.07 19.05 -4.62
N ALA A 204 -11.80 18.67 -4.38
CA ALA A 204 -11.42 17.65 -3.41
C ALA A 204 -10.06 17.98 -2.78
N GLY A 205 -8.99 18.06 -3.59
CA GLY A 205 -7.65 18.41 -3.12
C GLY A 205 -6.68 17.23 -2.94
N PHE A 206 -6.89 16.14 -3.69
CA PHE A 206 -6.04 14.95 -3.64
C PHE A 206 -4.62 15.20 -4.17
N ASP A 207 -3.65 14.45 -3.65
CA ASP A 207 -2.23 14.60 -3.97
C ASP A 207 -1.71 13.50 -4.91
N SER A 208 -2.36 12.34 -4.94
CA SER A 208 -1.86 11.12 -5.60
C SER A 208 -2.94 10.12 -5.96
N TRP A 209 -2.56 9.06 -6.69
CA TRP A 209 -3.48 8.10 -7.31
C TRP A 209 -3.23 6.65 -6.88
N ARG A 210 -4.28 5.90 -6.58
CA ARG A 210 -4.29 4.44 -6.63
C ARG A 210 -5.11 4.06 -7.85
N PHE A 211 -4.52 3.35 -8.80
CA PHE A 211 -5.22 2.90 -10.01
C PHE A 211 -5.77 1.50 -9.78
N ASP A 212 -7.08 1.38 -9.93
CA ASP A 212 -7.82 0.12 -9.83
C ASP A 212 -7.63 -0.75 -11.07
N TYR A 213 -7.60 -2.08 -10.88
CA TYR A 213 -7.64 -3.10 -11.93
C TYR A 213 -6.77 -2.77 -13.15
N VAL A 214 -5.49 -2.47 -12.93
CA VAL A 214 -4.59 -2.02 -14.01
C VAL A 214 -4.15 -3.14 -14.95
N LYS A 215 -4.63 -4.37 -14.73
CA LYS A 215 -4.50 -5.47 -15.69
C LYS A 215 -5.44 -5.32 -16.88
N GLY A 216 -6.53 -4.57 -16.75
CA GLY A 216 -7.43 -4.25 -17.86
C GLY A 216 -7.29 -2.80 -18.36
N VAL A 217 -6.30 -2.05 -17.88
CA VAL A 217 -6.04 -0.69 -18.36
C VAL A 217 -4.68 -0.64 -19.06
N PRO A 218 -4.60 -0.11 -20.29
CA PRO A 218 -3.32 0.00 -20.99
C PRO A 218 -2.29 0.80 -20.18
N ALA A 219 -1.10 0.23 -19.98
CA ALA A 219 -0.06 0.84 -19.14
C ALA A 219 0.36 2.24 -19.66
N TRP A 220 0.31 2.47 -20.97
CA TRP A 220 0.57 3.77 -21.58
C TRP A 220 -0.46 4.82 -21.15
N ALA A 221 -1.73 4.44 -21.00
CA ALA A 221 -2.79 5.36 -20.58
C ALA A 221 -2.55 5.81 -19.14
N VAL A 222 -2.17 4.89 -18.25
CA VAL A 222 -1.78 5.20 -16.87
C VAL A 222 -0.56 6.14 -16.86
N LYS A 223 0.47 5.86 -17.65
CA LYS A 223 1.67 6.71 -17.76
C LYS A 223 1.30 8.14 -18.17
N ASP A 224 0.50 8.28 -19.22
CA ASP A 224 0.08 9.57 -19.75
C ASP A 224 -0.81 10.35 -18.78
N MET A 225 -1.76 9.68 -18.11
CA MET A 225 -2.62 10.30 -17.11
C MET A 225 -1.83 10.77 -15.88
N ARG A 226 -0.82 10.00 -15.46
CA ARG A 226 0.13 10.45 -14.43
C ARG A 226 0.92 11.67 -14.90
N ALA A 227 1.45 11.67 -16.12
CA ALA A 227 2.19 12.80 -16.67
C ALA A 227 1.31 14.06 -16.75
N ALA A 228 0.07 13.93 -17.24
CA ALA A 228 -0.91 15.00 -17.35
C ALA A 228 -1.36 15.59 -16.00
N THR A 229 -1.08 14.90 -14.89
CA THR A 229 -1.41 15.33 -13.53
C THR A 229 -0.16 15.70 -12.71
N GLY A 230 0.99 15.87 -13.36
CA GLY A 230 2.23 16.31 -12.73
C GLY A 230 3.05 15.19 -12.08
N ASN A 231 2.91 13.95 -12.57
CA ASN A 231 3.62 12.75 -12.10
C ASN A 231 3.61 12.56 -10.58
N PRO A 232 2.45 12.65 -9.89
CA PRO A 232 2.41 12.42 -8.46
C PRO A 232 2.80 10.97 -8.12
N PHE A 233 2.99 10.70 -6.82
CA PHE A 233 3.00 9.32 -6.35
C PHE A 233 1.79 8.57 -6.92
N SER A 234 1.99 7.35 -7.41
CA SER A 234 0.86 6.53 -7.82
C SER A 234 1.15 5.06 -7.66
N VAL A 235 0.16 4.28 -7.26
CA VAL A 235 0.27 2.82 -7.13
C VAL A 235 -0.81 2.15 -7.97
N GLY A 236 -0.45 1.13 -8.75
CA GLY A 236 -1.42 0.29 -9.46
C GLY A 236 -1.73 -0.99 -8.70
N GLU A 237 -2.98 -1.41 -8.76
CA GLU A 237 -3.44 -2.74 -8.42
C GLU A 237 -3.29 -3.65 -9.65
N TYR A 238 -2.07 -4.19 -9.83
CA TYR A 238 -1.80 -5.21 -10.84
C TYR A 238 -1.84 -6.57 -10.14
N TRP A 239 -3.00 -7.21 -10.09
CA TRP A 239 -3.15 -8.49 -9.39
C TRP A 239 -2.38 -9.64 -10.04
N ASP A 240 -1.13 -9.83 -9.63
CA ASP A 240 -0.27 -10.92 -10.10
C ASP A 240 0.85 -11.22 -9.12
N ALA A 241 1.14 -12.50 -8.90
CA ALA A 241 2.26 -12.92 -8.05
C ALA A 241 3.61 -12.94 -8.82
N ASN A 242 3.59 -12.81 -10.15
CA ASN A 242 4.80 -12.82 -10.96
C ASN A 242 5.54 -11.49 -10.86
N THR A 243 6.69 -11.49 -10.18
CA THR A 243 7.48 -10.26 -9.97
C THR A 243 8.06 -9.67 -11.25
N SER A 244 8.15 -10.41 -12.36
CA SER A 244 8.57 -9.86 -13.66
C SER A 244 7.44 -9.12 -14.35
N THR A 245 6.21 -9.62 -14.25
CA THR A 245 5.02 -8.90 -14.75
C THR A 245 4.79 -7.61 -13.96
N LEU A 246 4.93 -7.66 -12.63
CA LEU A 246 4.85 -6.46 -11.77
C LEU A 246 5.92 -5.42 -12.15
N ASP A 247 7.17 -5.86 -12.38
CA ASP A 247 8.28 -4.98 -12.75
C ASP A 247 8.09 -4.34 -14.12
N TRP A 248 7.65 -5.14 -15.11
CA TRP A 248 7.29 -4.65 -16.44
C TRP A 248 6.22 -3.57 -16.34
N TRP A 249 5.12 -3.84 -15.65
CA TRP A 249 4.00 -2.88 -15.57
C TRP A 249 4.41 -1.60 -14.84
N ALA A 250 5.12 -1.72 -13.71
CA ALA A 250 5.60 -0.56 -12.95
C ALA A 250 6.62 0.29 -13.73
N GLY A 251 7.41 -0.34 -14.62
CA GLY A 251 8.28 0.33 -15.59
C GLY A 251 7.47 1.04 -16.69
N ALA A 252 6.54 0.33 -17.32
CA ALA A 252 5.74 0.82 -18.44
C ALA A 252 4.80 1.97 -18.04
N SER A 253 4.11 1.84 -16.91
CA SER A 253 3.20 2.87 -16.36
C SER A 253 3.95 3.98 -15.62
N THR A 254 5.23 3.75 -15.29
CA THR A 254 6.07 4.57 -14.41
C THR A 254 5.53 4.75 -12.99
N ALA A 255 4.46 4.04 -12.61
CA ALA A 255 3.89 4.03 -11.26
C ALA A 255 4.62 3.02 -10.33
N GLN A 256 4.23 3.00 -9.06
CA GLN A 256 4.47 1.91 -8.12
C GLN A 256 3.40 0.82 -8.31
N VAL A 257 3.58 -0.36 -7.72
CA VAL A 257 2.60 -1.46 -7.79
C VAL A 257 2.49 -2.16 -6.42
N PHE A 258 1.29 -2.64 -6.10
CA PHE A 258 1.09 -3.46 -4.91
C PHE A 258 1.84 -4.79 -5.03
N ASP A 259 2.53 -5.17 -3.95
CA ASP A 259 3.38 -6.36 -3.91
C ASP A 259 2.57 -7.63 -3.60
N PHE A 260 1.77 -8.08 -4.57
CA PHE A 260 1.00 -9.31 -4.45
C PHE A 260 1.89 -10.56 -4.34
N ALA A 261 3.10 -10.52 -4.91
CA ALA A 261 4.07 -11.60 -4.76
C ALA A 261 4.44 -11.82 -3.28
N LEU A 262 4.84 -10.75 -2.59
CA LEU A 262 5.14 -10.81 -1.16
C LEU A 262 3.89 -11.15 -0.34
N TYR A 263 2.72 -10.61 -0.70
CA TYR A 263 1.47 -10.93 -0.04
C TYR A 263 1.22 -12.45 -0.02
N TYR A 264 1.26 -13.12 -1.17
CA TYR A 264 1.06 -14.57 -1.24
C TYR A 264 2.16 -15.35 -0.54
N THR A 265 3.41 -14.91 -0.64
CA THR A 265 4.52 -15.52 0.10
C THR A 265 4.30 -15.45 1.62
N MET A 266 3.90 -14.28 2.14
CA MET A 266 3.58 -14.12 3.55
C MET A 266 2.32 -14.87 3.94
N LYS A 267 1.32 -15.01 3.06
CA LYS A 267 0.13 -15.83 3.29
C LYS A 267 0.52 -17.28 3.56
N ASP A 268 1.35 -17.87 2.72
CA ASP A 268 1.78 -19.26 2.86
C ASP A 268 2.57 -19.46 4.16
N ILE A 269 3.49 -18.54 4.48
CA ILE A 269 4.28 -18.60 5.72
C ILE A 269 3.41 -18.43 6.97
N CYS A 270 2.60 -17.37 7.00
CA CYS A 270 1.83 -16.98 8.18
C CYS A 270 0.67 -17.94 8.46
N ASN A 271 0.10 -18.57 7.44
CA ASN A 271 -0.98 -19.54 7.63
C ASN A 271 -0.47 -20.97 7.87
N ASN A 272 0.78 -21.29 7.52
CA ASN A 272 1.40 -22.57 7.88
C ASN A 272 1.83 -22.60 9.35
N THR A 273 0.86 -22.71 10.26
CA THR A 273 1.07 -22.66 11.72
C THR A 273 1.84 -23.85 12.30
N GLY A 274 2.10 -24.88 11.48
CA GLY A 274 2.96 -26.02 11.81
C GLY A 274 4.46 -25.71 11.78
N GLY A 275 4.87 -24.58 11.22
CA GLY A 275 6.26 -24.13 11.18
C GLY A 275 7.06 -24.66 9.99
N GLY A 276 6.47 -24.60 8.79
CA GLY A 276 7.11 -25.01 7.54
C GLY A 276 6.89 -24.01 6.40
N GLY A 277 6.77 -22.72 6.72
CA GLY A 277 6.52 -21.66 5.73
C GLY A 277 7.75 -21.35 4.87
N TYR A 278 8.95 -21.70 5.34
CA TYR A 278 10.23 -21.35 4.74
C TYR A 278 10.41 -19.83 4.60
N LEU A 279 10.69 -19.18 5.73
CA LEU A 279 10.85 -17.73 5.84
C LEU A 279 11.82 -17.10 4.82
N PRO A 280 12.94 -17.73 4.39
CA PRO A 280 13.83 -17.11 3.41
C PRO A 280 13.17 -16.72 2.07
N ASN A 281 11.99 -17.28 1.74
CA ASN A 281 11.22 -16.89 0.56
C ASN A 281 10.89 -15.39 0.51
N VAL A 282 10.78 -14.69 1.65
CA VAL A 282 10.50 -13.24 1.67
C VAL A 282 11.64 -12.39 1.10
N PHE A 283 12.85 -12.96 0.99
CA PHE A 283 14.03 -12.32 0.39
C PHE A 283 14.29 -12.76 -1.06
N ASP A 284 13.54 -13.73 -1.57
CA ASP A 284 13.65 -14.19 -2.94
C ASP A 284 12.97 -13.18 -3.88
N TYR A 285 13.74 -12.61 -4.83
CA TYR A 285 13.23 -11.61 -5.78
C TYR A 285 12.13 -12.17 -6.72
N SER A 286 12.03 -13.49 -6.86
CA SER A 286 10.97 -14.13 -7.64
C SER A 286 9.66 -14.27 -6.87
N LYS A 287 9.70 -14.12 -5.54
CA LYS A 287 8.57 -14.29 -4.61
C LYS A 287 8.22 -13.03 -3.82
N SER A 288 9.07 -12.01 -3.87
CA SER A 288 8.92 -10.75 -3.14
C SER A 288 9.31 -9.60 -4.05
N TYR A 289 8.33 -8.79 -4.47
CA TYR A 289 8.62 -7.67 -5.35
C TYR A 289 9.42 -6.59 -4.62
N ALA A 290 9.24 -6.43 -3.30
CA ALA A 290 10.10 -5.60 -2.47
C ALA A 290 11.56 -6.09 -2.44
N ALA A 291 11.82 -7.40 -2.52
CA ALA A 291 13.18 -7.91 -2.69
C ALA A 291 13.76 -7.59 -4.08
N LYS A 292 12.92 -7.61 -5.12
CA LYS A 292 13.30 -7.30 -6.51
C LYS A 292 13.52 -5.81 -6.78
N ASN A 293 12.50 -4.99 -6.49
CA ASN A 293 12.43 -3.58 -6.83
C ASN A 293 11.68 -2.79 -5.73
N TYR A 294 12.32 -2.64 -4.58
CA TYR A 294 11.73 -1.91 -3.44
C TYR A 294 11.39 -0.44 -3.72
N GLY A 295 11.97 0.18 -4.75
CA GLY A 295 11.59 1.55 -5.17
C GLY A 295 10.20 1.63 -5.81
N LYS A 296 9.68 0.49 -6.26
CA LYS A 296 8.39 0.36 -6.92
C LYS A 296 7.35 -0.42 -6.12
N ALA A 297 7.77 -1.12 -5.07
CA ALA A 297 6.89 -1.98 -4.28
C ALA A 297 6.12 -1.20 -3.19
N VAL A 298 4.78 -1.33 -3.21
CA VAL A 298 3.91 -1.01 -2.08
C VAL A 298 3.50 -2.32 -1.41
N THR A 299 4.01 -2.58 -0.20
CA THR A 299 3.80 -3.84 0.52
C THR A 299 2.56 -3.76 1.41
N PHE A 300 1.83 -4.85 1.61
CA PHE A 300 0.60 -4.88 2.40
C PHE A 300 0.36 -6.28 3.01
N VAL A 301 -0.51 -6.36 4.02
CA VAL A 301 -0.87 -7.63 4.71
C VAL A 301 -2.31 -8.08 4.39
N GLY A 302 -3.17 -7.12 4.09
CA GLY A 302 -4.55 -7.32 3.66
C GLY A 302 -5.06 -6.04 3.00
N ASN A 303 -6.15 -6.15 2.26
CA ASN A 303 -6.84 -5.03 1.63
C ASN A 303 -8.36 -5.31 1.60
N HIS A 304 -9.11 -4.52 0.84
CA HIS A 304 -10.57 -4.67 0.78
C HIS A 304 -11.02 -5.90 -0.03
N ASP A 305 -10.21 -6.40 -0.95
CA ASP A 305 -10.55 -7.56 -1.80
C ASP A 305 -10.01 -8.87 -1.22
N THR A 306 -8.86 -8.83 -0.54
CA THR A 306 -8.19 -10.00 0.01
C THR A 306 -7.68 -9.74 1.43
N ASP A 307 -8.08 -10.64 2.33
CA ASP A 307 -7.75 -10.61 3.76
C ASP A 307 -7.44 -12.05 4.24
N GLU A 308 -6.62 -12.77 3.47
CA GLU A 308 -6.43 -14.22 3.63
C GLU A 308 -5.27 -14.59 4.57
N ILE A 309 -4.51 -13.63 5.07
CA ILE A 309 -3.53 -13.88 6.15
C ILE A 309 -4.28 -13.81 7.48
N TYR A 310 -4.70 -14.94 8.06
CA TYR A 310 -5.57 -14.94 9.25
C TYR A 310 -4.89 -15.40 10.55
N SER A 311 -3.78 -16.15 10.47
CA SER A 311 -3.11 -16.67 11.66
C SER A 311 -2.09 -15.69 12.25
N ASP A 312 -1.02 -15.37 11.51
CA ASP A 312 0.12 -14.61 12.03
C ASP A 312 0.29 -13.24 11.36
N LYS A 313 -0.80 -12.46 11.26
CA LYS A 313 -0.79 -11.09 10.69
C LYS A 313 0.31 -10.21 11.27
N MET A 314 0.58 -10.32 12.58
CA MET A 314 1.61 -9.51 13.22
C MET A 314 3.04 -9.84 12.76
N MET A 315 3.34 -11.08 12.35
CA MET A 315 4.61 -11.41 11.70
C MET A 315 4.71 -10.76 10.31
N ALA A 316 3.62 -10.80 9.53
CA ALA A 316 3.57 -10.13 8.22
C ALA A 316 3.75 -8.60 8.36
N TYR A 317 3.07 -7.97 9.33
CA TYR A 317 3.24 -6.55 9.64
C TYR A 317 4.66 -6.22 10.10
N ALA A 318 5.26 -7.05 10.94
CA ALA A 318 6.64 -6.85 11.36
C ALA A 318 7.56 -6.82 10.15
N PHE A 319 7.38 -7.75 9.20
CA PHE A 319 8.15 -7.77 7.97
C PHE A 319 7.96 -6.49 7.15
N ILE A 320 6.73 -6.16 6.73
CA ILE A 320 6.54 -5.02 5.80
C ILE A 320 6.91 -3.67 6.43
N LEU A 321 6.74 -3.50 7.74
CA LEU A 321 7.05 -2.24 8.42
C LEU A 321 8.55 -2.09 8.71
N THR A 322 9.31 -3.19 8.82
CA THR A 322 10.74 -3.12 9.13
C THR A 322 11.66 -3.52 7.98
N TYR A 323 11.11 -3.94 6.84
CA TYR A 323 11.83 -4.25 5.62
C TYR A 323 11.75 -3.11 4.57
N LYS A 324 12.28 -3.40 3.37
CA LYS A 324 12.25 -2.51 2.20
C LYS A 324 10.84 -2.38 1.62
N GLY A 325 10.64 -1.37 0.77
CA GLY A 325 9.36 -1.06 0.14
C GLY A 325 8.58 0.00 0.92
N TYR A 326 7.41 0.38 0.40
CA TYR A 326 6.51 1.34 1.03
C TYR A 326 5.31 0.61 1.66
N PRO A 327 5.28 0.40 2.99
CA PRO A 327 4.23 -0.39 3.62
C PRO A 327 2.89 0.34 3.65
N CYS A 328 1.82 -0.41 3.38
CA CYS A 328 0.43 -0.01 3.49
C CYS A 328 -0.26 -0.79 4.61
N ILE A 329 -0.73 -0.08 5.62
CA ILE A 329 -1.54 -0.63 6.72
C ILE A 329 -2.99 -0.73 6.29
N PHE A 330 -3.64 -1.86 6.59
CA PHE A 330 -5.07 -2.02 6.36
C PHE A 330 -5.90 -1.48 7.54
N TRP A 331 -6.90 -0.64 7.27
CA TRP A 331 -7.78 -0.08 8.31
C TRP A 331 -8.40 -1.15 9.20
N LYS A 332 -8.93 -2.22 8.61
CA LYS A 332 -9.63 -3.29 9.32
C LYS A 332 -8.71 -4.01 10.30
N ASP A 333 -7.48 -4.31 9.90
CA ASP A 333 -6.47 -4.89 10.78
C ASP A 333 -6.16 -3.95 11.96
N TYR A 334 -5.96 -2.67 11.66
CA TYR A 334 -5.57 -1.67 12.66
C TYR A 334 -6.68 -1.42 13.70
N TYR A 335 -7.90 -1.12 13.26
CA TYR A 335 -9.02 -0.74 14.13
C TYR A 335 -9.90 -1.91 14.53
N ASN A 336 -10.33 -2.75 13.58
CA ASN A 336 -11.37 -3.76 13.81
C ASN A 336 -10.81 -5.05 14.41
N TYR A 337 -9.62 -5.47 13.99
CA TYR A 337 -8.94 -6.63 14.59
C TYR A 337 -8.02 -6.25 15.76
N GLY A 338 -7.97 -4.96 16.13
CA GLY A 338 -7.23 -4.49 17.30
C GLY A 338 -5.70 -4.58 17.17
N LEU A 339 -5.16 -4.78 15.96
CA LEU A 339 -3.72 -4.98 15.76
C LEU A 339 -2.90 -3.70 15.93
N ALA A 340 -3.55 -2.54 16.04
CA ALA A 340 -2.87 -1.30 16.44
C ALA A 340 -2.02 -1.48 17.72
N ALA A 341 -2.58 -2.17 18.72
CA ALA A 341 -1.93 -2.45 20.00
C ALA A 341 -1.32 -3.85 20.08
N GLY A 342 -1.77 -4.83 19.29
CA GLY A 342 -1.15 -6.18 19.22
C GLY A 342 -1.47 -7.10 20.40
N GLY A 343 -2.54 -6.82 21.16
CA GLY A 343 -2.99 -7.67 22.27
C GLY A 343 -2.16 -7.59 23.57
N GLY A 344 -1.16 -6.70 23.67
CA GLY A 344 -0.44 -6.42 24.92
C GLY A 344 -1.12 -5.35 25.79
N SER A 345 -1.16 -5.56 27.10
CA SER A 345 -1.78 -4.67 28.09
C SER A 345 -0.85 -3.52 28.51
N GLY A 346 -1.34 -2.27 28.34
CA GLY A 346 -0.94 -1.15 29.18
C GLY A 346 0.24 -0.30 28.69
N THR A 347 -0.05 0.98 28.42
CA THR A 347 0.75 2.20 28.72
C THR A 347 2.28 2.25 28.50
N GLY A 348 2.93 1.23 27.91
CA GLY A 348 4.38 1.15 27.65
C GLY A 348 4.75 0.79 26.20
N TRP A 349 6.03 0.48 25.96
CA TRP A 349 6.53 -0.03 24.66
C TRP A 349 5.78 -1.31 24.26
N GLY A 350 5.18 -1.35 23.07
CA GLY A 350 4.14 -2.33 22.72
C GLY A 350 4.52 -3.44 21.73
N ASN A 351 3.52 -4.21 21.28
CA ASN A 351 3.64 -5.36 20.38
C ASN A 351 2.79 -5.26 19.10
N GLY A 352 2.13 -4.11 18.87
CA GLY A 352 1.25 -3.86 17.72
C GLY A 352 1.84 -3.03 16.60
N ILE A 353 1.00 -2.74 15.60
CA ILE A 353 1.35 -1.95 14.41
C ILE A 353 1.91 -0.57 14.80
N LYS A 354 1.36 0.09 15.82
CA LYS A 354 1.85 1.41 16.28
C LYS A 354 3.34 1.38 16.61
N GLN A 355 3.77 0.30 17.28
CA GLN A 355 5.14 0.17 17.73
C GLN A 355 6.09 -0.18 16.57
N LEU A 356 5.63 -0.99 15.62
CA LEU A 356 6.36 -1.26 14.38
C LEU A 356 6.53 0.00 13.51
N VAL A 357 5.49 0.84 13.42
CA VAL A 357 5.57 2.16 12.76
C VAL A 357 6.59 3.04 13.46
N TRP A 358 6.57 3.09 14.80
CA TRP A 358 7.59 3.82 15.55
C TRP A 358 9.00 3.31 15.24
N CYS A 359 9.23 2.00 15.24
CA CYS A 359 10.53 1.43 14.89
C CYS A 359 10.97 1.87 13.48
N ARG A 360 10.08 1.79 12.49
CA ARG A 360 10.38 2.22 11.13
C ARG A 360 10.75 3.70 11.05
N GLU A 361 9.91 4.56 11.61
CA GLU A 361 10.03 6.00 11.47
C GLU A 361 11.17 6.57 12.33
N LYS A 362 11.15 6.27 13.64
CA LYS A 362 12.12 6.80 14.61
C LYS A 362 13.51 6.23 14.40
N LEU A 363 13.63 4.91 14.26
CA LEU A 363 14.94 4.26 14.24
C LEU A 363 15.56 4.24 12.84
N ALA A 364 14.75 4.27 11.78
CA ALA A 364 15.21 4.10 10.40
C ALA A 364 14.68 5.17 9.43
N LYS A 365 14.26 6.35 9.93
CA LYS A 365 13.85 7.52 9.12
C LYS A 365 12.75 7.20 8.09
N GLY A 366 11.89 6.24 8.40
CA GLY A 366 10.82 5.77 7.51
C GLY A 366 11.30 5.04 6.26
N SER A 367 12.62 4.89 6.06
CA SER A 367 13.25 4.28 4.89
C SER A 367 14.40 3.39 5.34
N PRO A 368 14.10 2.14 5.74
CA PRO A 368 15.12 1.23 6.27
C PRO A 368 16.21 0.88 5.25
N ASN A 369 17.48 0.95 5.68
CA ASN A 369 18.63 0.56 4.86
C ASN A 369 19.02 -0.89 5.18
N ILE A 370 18.42 -1.83 4.44
CA ILE A 370 18.42 -3.23 4.84
C ILE A 370 19.66 -4.02 4.40
N SER A 371 20.22 -4.80 5.33
CA SER A 371 21.15 -5.90 5.06
C SER A 371 20.67 -7.19 5.71
N ILE A 372 20.77 -8.32 5.01
CA ILE A 372 20.39 -9.63 5.54
C ILE A 372 21.52 -10.16 6.43
N LEU A 373 21.18 -10.58 7.64
CA LEU A 373 22.13 -11.16 8.60
C LEU A 373 22.06 -12.69 8.63
N LYS A 374 20.86 -13.24 8.40
CA LYS A 374 20.62 -14.68 8.30
C LYS A 374 19.40 -14.99 7.43
N SER A 375 19.59 -15.95 6.53
CA SER A 375 18.54 -16.52 5.67
C SER A 375 18.78 -17.99 5.31
N SER A 376 19.63 -18.69 6.07
CA SER A 376 20.03 -20.08 5.80
C SER A 376 19.21 -21.13 6.58
N ASP A 377 18.17 -20.69 7.28
CA ASP A 377 17.30 -21.52 8.11
C ASP A 377 15.86 -21.31 7.62
N GLY A 378 15.09 -22.39 7.52
CA GLY A 378 13.69 -22.31 7.10
C GLY A 378 12.80 -21.64 8.15
N ASP A 379 13.17 -21.76 9.42
CA ASP A 379 12.30 -21.44 10.57
C ASP A 379 12.46 -20.01 11.08
N TRP A 380 13.59 -19.35 10.77
CA TRP A 380 13.83 -17.98 11.20
C TRP A 380 14.82 -17.24 10.32
N ILE A 381 14.59 -15.93 10.26
CA ILE A 381 15.42 -14.98 9.51
C ILE A 381 15.84 -13.85 10.43
N ALA A 382 16.98 -13.23 10.10
CA ALA A 382 17.38 -11.99 10.72
C ALA A 382 17.95 -11.01 9.68
N TYR A 383 17.65 -9.74 9.87
CA TYR A 383 18.13 -8.65 9.03
C TYR A 383 18.26 -7.39 9.86
N GLN A 384 19.06 -6.44 9.37
CA GLN A 384 19.25 -5.14 10.02
C GLN A 384 18.78 -4.01 9.13
N SER A 385 18.40 -2.90 9.74
CA SER A 385 18.48 -1.58 9.12
C SER A 385 19.71 -0.87 9.66
N SER A 386 20.60 -0.41 8.77
CA SER A 386 21.70 0.49 9.16
C SER A 386 21.13 1.82 9.67
N GLY A 387 21.70 2.32 10.77
CA GLY A 387 21.32 3.61 11.32
C GLY A 387 21.81 4.78 10.47
N TYR A 388 21.21 5.95 10.73
CA TYR A 388 21.58 7.22 10.11
C TYR A 388 22.30 8.16 11.08
N SER A 389 22.05 8.00 12.38
CA SER A 389 22.65 8.79 13.45
C SER A 389 22.46 8.09 14.80
N THR A 390 23.01 8.65 15.88
CA THR A 390 22.77 8.13 17.24
C THR A 390 21.32 8.21 17.69
N THR A 391 20.53 9.14 17.15
CA THR A 391 19.09 9.28 17.46
C THR A 391 18.19 8.52 16.49
N GLN A 392 18.79 7.94 15.44
CA GLN A 392 18.18 7.06 14.45
C GLN A 392 19.12 5.88 14.18
N PRO A 393 19.39 5.04 15.19
CA PRO A 393 20.50 4.08 15.17
C PRO A 393 20.23 2.84 14.31
N GLY A 394 19.07 2.73 13.68
CA GLY A 394 18.65 1.50 13.01
C GLY A 394 18.23 0.42 13.99
N TYR A 395 18.15 -0.82 13.52
CA TYR A 395 17.70 -1.96 14.32
C TYR A 395 18.12 -3.29 13.71
N ILE A 396 17.96 -4.37 14.48
CA ILE A 396 17.99 -5.76 14.02
C ILE A 396 16.61 -6.36 14.23
N VAL A 397 16.09 -7.03 13.20
CA VAL A 397 14.83 -7.75 13.23
C VAL A 397 15.11 -9.23 13.19
N ILE A 398 14.36 -9.99 13.98
CA ILE A 398 14.26 -11.44 13.89
C ILE A 398 12.78 -11.81 13.75
N ILE A 399 12.48 -12.73 12.84
CA ILE A 399 11.16 -13.34 12.65
C ILE A 399 11.34 -14.85 12.75
N ASN A 400 10.45 -15.51 13.49
CA ASN A 400 10.46 -16.94 13.78
C ASN A 400 9.08 -17.53 13.44
N ASP A 401 9.01 -18.42 12.45
CA ASP A 401 7.78 -19.13 12.08
C ASP A 401 7.71 -20.55 12.69
N ASN A 402 8.70 -20.97 13.48
CA ASN A 402 8.64 -22.25 14.19
C ASN A 402 7.41 -22.32 15.10
N SER A 403 6.77 -23.49 15.12
CA SER A 403 5.48 -23.69 15.77
C SER A 403 5.52 -23.83 17.28
N SER A 404 6.68 -24.03 17.90
CA SER A 404 6.77 -24.31 19.34
C SER A 404 8.04 -23.81 20.01
N ALA A 405 9.15 -23.71 19.30
CA ALA A 405 10.43 -23.32 19.85
C ALA A 405 10.73 -21.83 19.64
N TRP A 406 11.37 -21.25 20.66
CA TRP A 406 12.14 -20.03 20.48
C TRP A 406 13.26 -20.29 19.48
N LYS A 407 13.40 -19.40 18.49
CA LYS A 407 14.49 -19.45 17.52
C LYS A 407 15.29 -18.17 17.58
N GLY A 408 16.56 -18.30 17.22
CA GLY A 408 17.53 -17.24 17.38
C GLY A 408 18.95 -17.77 17.36
N GLY A 409 19.88 -16.86 17.56
CA GLY A 409 21.30 -17.17 17.63
C GLY A 409 22.18 -15.95 17.39
N SER A 410 23.47 -16.23 17.25
CA SER A 410 24.48 -15.21 17.00
C SER A 410 24.37 -14.65 15.58
N VAL A 411 24.29 -13.33 15.47
CA VAL A 411 24.42 -12.59 14.21
C VAL A 411 25.50 -11.53 14.34
N THR A 412 26.10 -11.13 13.22
CA THR A 412 27.11 -10.07 13.19
C THR A 412 26.57 -8.86 12.45
N THR A 413 26.28 -7.78 13.17
CA THR A 413 25.84 -6.51 12.58
C THR A 413 27.01 -5.65 12.10
N SER A 414 26.88 -5.07 10.91
CA SER A 414 27.80 -4.03 10.44
C SER A 414 27.43 -2.62 10.93
N ASN A 415 26.28 -2.47 11.61
CA ASN A 415 25.76 -1.19 12.05
C ASN A 415 26.57 -0.63 13.23
N ALA A 416 27.39 0.39 12.96
CA ALA A 416 28.27 1.02 13.95
C ALA A 416 27.52 1.63 15.15
N TYR A 417 26.25 2.02 14.98
CA TYR A 417 25.46 2.60 16.07
C TYR A 417 25.02 1.57 17.11
N LEU A 418 25.03 0.27 16.75
CA LEU A 418 24.66 -0.83 17.65
C LEU A 418 25.88 -1.45 18.37
N LYS A 419 27.08 -1.33 17.80
CA LYS A 419 28.30 -1.96 18.33
C LYS A 419 28.65 -1.44 19.72
N GLY A 420 28.99 -2.35 20.63
CA GLY A 420 29.33 -2.02 22.02
C GLY A 420 28.17 -1.49 22.86
N LYS A 421 26.92 -1.69 22.43
CA LYS A 421 25.71 -1.26 23.15
C LYS A 421 24.89 -2.43 23.64
N THR A 422 24.13 -2.21 24.70
CA THR A 422 23.02 -3.09 25.07
C THR A 422 21.84 -2.79 24.16
N LEU A 423 21.29 -3.82 23.53
CA LEU A 423 20.14 -3.76 22.66
C LEU A 423 18.89 -4.22 23.40
N LYS A 424 17.80 -3.48 23.26
CA LYS A 424 16.46 -3.77 23.80
C LYS A 424 15.50 -4.04 22.64
N ALA A 425 14.56 -4.95 22.84
CA ALA A 425 13.44 -5.12 21.93
C ALA A 425 12.43 -3.96 22.08
N TYR A 426 12.23 -3.20 21.01
CA TYR A 426 11.28 -2.09 20.95
C TYR A 426 9.92 -2.50 20.39
N ALA A 427 9.86 -3.59 19.63
CA ALA A 427 8.64 -4.25 19.21
C ALA A 427 8.86 -5.77 19.25
N TRP A 428 7.85 -6.52 19.65
CA TRP A 428 7.86 -7.99 19.65
C TRP A 428 6.42 -8.47 19.55
N SER A 429 6.17 -9.72 19.18
CA SER A 429 4.86 -10.36 19.33
C SER A 429 5.01 -11.86 19.20
N SER A 430 4.07 -12.61 19.79
CA SER A 430 3.86 -14.03 19.47
C SER A 430 2.37 -14.35 19.48
N SER A 431 1.92 -15.17 18.54
CA SER A 431 0.57 -15.72 18.55
C SER A 431 0.42 -16.93 19.48
N LYS A 432 1.52 -17.44 20.05
CA LYS A 432 1.48 -18.57 20.98
C LYS A 432 1.11 -18.11 22.39
N SER A 433 0.14 -18.81 22.97
CA SER A 433 -0.32 -18.58 24.34
C SER A 433 0.85 -18.59 25.31
N GLY A 434 0.90 -17.57 26.19
CA GLY A 434 1.97 -17.41 27.18
C GLY A 434 3.32 -16.95 26.63
N GLN A 435 3.48 -16.74 25.32
CA GLN A 435 4.77 -16.36 24.70
C GLN A 435 4.85 -14.89 24.25
N ASN A 436 3.78 -14.12 24.43
CA ASN A 436 3.70 -12.72 23.99
C ASN A 436 4.32 -11.75 25.01
N TYR A 437 5.63 -11.86 25.25
CA TYR A 437 6.39 -11.01 26.16
C TYR A 437 7.72 -10.59 25.54
N ALA A 438 8.28 -9.48 26.05
CA ALA A 438 9.52 -8.93 25.52
C ALA A 438 10.68 -9.90 25.74
N PRO A 439 11.50 -10.19 24.72
CA PRO A 439 12.73 -10.94 24.93
C PRO A 439 13.74 -10.13 25.75
N ALA A 440 14.68 -10.83 26.38
CA ALA A 440 15.73 -10.21 27.18
C ALA A 440 16.62 -9.28 26.35
N ASN A 441 17.14 -8.22 27.00
CA ASN A 441 18.14 -7.34 26.41
C ASN A 441 19.41 -8.11 26.05
N GLN A 442 20.08 -7.70 24.97
CA GLN A 442 21.22 -8.40 24.38
C GLN A 442 22.42 -7.48 24.29
N ALA A 443 23.60 -7.92 24.75
CA ALA A 443 24.83 -7.16 24.59
C ALA A 443 25.38 -7.35 23.17
N CYS A 444 25.58 -6.25 22.44
CA CYS A 444 26.28 -6.25 21.17
C CYS A 444 27.77 -5.97 21.40
N SER A 445 28.64 -6.87 20.93
CA SER A 445 30.09 -6.70 21.08
C SER A 445 30.60 -5.48 20.32
N SER A 446 31.83 -5.05 20.62
CA SER A 446 32.53 -4.00 19.85
C SER A 446 32.77 -4.39 18.39
N THR A 447 32.79 -5.68 18.07
CA THR A 447 32.91 -6.20 16.70
C THR A 447 31.55 -6.32 15.99
N GLY A 448 30.43 -6.23 16.72
CA GLY A 448 29.08 -6.30 16.18
C GLY A 448 28.38 -7.65 16.35
N VAL A 449 28.96 -8.57 17.12
CA VAL A 449 28.34 -9.88 17.43
C VAL A 449 27.27 -9.68 18.49
N VAL A 450 26.06 -10.19 18.25
CA VAL A 450 24.94 -10.10 19.20
C VAL A 450 24.03 -11.32 19.05
N GLN A 451 23.46 -11.78 20.16
CA GLN A 451 22.41 -12.81 20.14
C GLN A 451 21.07 -12.14 19.84
N VAL A 452 20.26 -12.73 18.97
CA VAL A 452 18.87 -12.30 18.74
C VAL A 452 17.93 -13.48 18.88
N TRP A 453 16.77 -13.24 19.49
CA TRP A 453 15.78 -14.27 19.79
C TRP A 453 14.35 -13.77 19.53
N ALA A 454 13.49 -14.66 19.04
CA ALA A 454 12.06 -14.44 18.94
C ALA A 454 11.30 -15.68 19.42
N ALA A 455 10.18 -15.43 20.10
CA ALA A 455 9.21 -16.43 20.49
C ALA A 455 8.68 -17.22 19.27
N PRO A 456 8.19 -18.46 19.45
CA PRO A 456 7.54 -19.22 18.38
C PRO A 456 6.40 -18.42 17.76
N ARG A 457 6.23 -18.52 16.43
CA ARG A 457 5.26 -17.75 15.65
C ARG A 457 5.27 -16.26 16.03
N GLY A 458 6.43 -15.65 15.93
CA GLY A 458 6.67 -14.34 16.51
C GLY A 458 7.82 -13.57 15.87
N TYR A 459 8.05 -12.38 16.39
CA TYR A 459 9.12 -11.49 15.94
C TYR A 459 9.66 -10.67 17.11
N ALA A 460 10.84 -10.07 16.91
CA ALA A 460 11.38 -9.02 17.75
C ALA A 460 12.23 -8.02 16.94
N VAL A 461 12.18 -6.75 17.34
CA VAL A 461 12.93 -5.64 16.73
C VAL A 461 13.84 -5.02 17.80
N TYR A 462 15.13 -5.29 17.73
CA TYR A 462 16.16 -4.85 18.67
C TYR A 462 16.82 -3.55 18.21
N SER A 463 16.99 -2.60 19.12
CA SER A 463 17.80 -1.40 18.89
C SER A 463 18.47 -0.94 20.19
N VAL A 464 19.27 0.13 20.13
CA VAL A 464 20.02 0.67 21.28
C VAL A 464 19.08 0.91 22.46
N ASN A 465 19.43 0.41 23.64
CA ASN A 465 18.64 0.66 24.84
C ASN A 465 18.74 2.15 25.27
N GLY A 466 17.65 2.69 25.81
CA GLY A 466 17.60 4.06 26.34
C GLY A 466 17.20 5.15 25.34
N LEU A 467 16.64 4.76 24.18
CA LEU A 467 16.06 5.68 23.18
C LEU A 467 14.67 6.20 23.53
#